data_AF-A0A2R6X782-F1
#
_entry.id   AF-A0A2R6X782-F1
#
_cell.length_a   1.000
_cell.length_b   1.000
_cell.length_c   1.000
_cell.angle_alpha   90.00
_cell.angle_beta   90.00
_cell.angle_gamma   90.00
#
_symmetry.space_group_name_H-M   'P 1'
#
loop_
_entity.id
_entity.type
_entity.pdbx_description
1 polymer ?
#
loop_
_entity_poly.entity_id
_entity_poly.type
_entity_poly.pdbx_seq_one_letter_code
_entity_poly.pdbx_strand_id
1 'polypeptide(L)'
;MNGKVDKPVKQEFGVCGCFSRRFRSNQLMTPPDVEQVFEKYAENGVITPEKLKLFLNEEQKEENATLADAEQIVAHQLAKESHLFSKPKHGLTLDSFFQYLLDPSINGAMNTKVHHDMTLPASAYYIYTGHNSYLTGNQLSSDCSEKPIVDALRRGVRVVELDLWPSKNDTQIKVYHGRTMTAPVDFALCLEAIRDNAFVASPYAVVITYEDHLTPELQAKAAQITTDVLGKLLWRPEEDTKCAKFTQFPSPEDIKHRILISTKPPKEYIKGEKHEKLAERLASQKAEVASSKPGQTPRSFFGEPRKSSEWGPEVPGFVASEKRASLDPSDKPVSDDEDTDNDDDDDDDGDEAPDHVKNPEYKSIISIRAGKPKGATVVETLVVDEYVKRVSLSEPQLEKVAEKKPSALIKFTEKNLLRIYPYGLRFNSSNYNPHVAWSHGAQMVAFNMQGYGRPLWVVHGFFKANGGCGYVRKPKFLFPSENGGQEFDPRVAKAPVVTLKVKAILGLGWLEKFGKHHFDRFSPPDFYVKIAIAGLPADVKKCKTEPIEDEWIPRWEAEFDFPISVPELALLRVEVHEYDMTDKDDFGGQTCIPLSEIKQGLRCVPLDDKKGNTLEGVRLLMHFELEGEKFGW
;
A
#
# COMPACT_ATOMS: atom_id res chain seq x y z
N MET A 1 -6.04 -46.06 23.00
CA MET A 1 -4.67 -46.45 23.37
C MET A 1 -4.04 -45.30 24.13
N ASN A 2 -3.49 -45.55 25.31
CA ASN A 2 -2.91 -44.52 26.20
C ASN A 2 -1.81 -43.73 25.49
N GLY A 3 -2.12 -42.50 25.08
CA GLY A 3 -1.15 -41.55 24.54
C GLY A 3 -0.16 -41.18 25.63
N LYS A 4 1.14 -41.34 25.35
CA LYS A 4 2.17 -40.66 26.13
C LYS A 4 1.91 -39.17 26.00
N VAL A 5 1.44 -38.53 27.07
CA VAL A 5 1.48 -37.08 27.20
C VAL A 5 2.96 -36.72 27.20
N ASP A 6 3.46 -36.17 26.08
CA ASP A 6 4.82 -35.68 26.03
C ASP A 6 4.99 -34.60 27.10
N LYS A 7 6.08 -34.68 27.86
CA LYS A 7 6.32 -33.75 28.97
C LYS A 7 6.49 -32.34 28.39
N PRO A 8 5.90 -31.29 29.02
CA PRO A 8 6.06 -29.92 28.56
C PRO A 8 7.54 -29.55 28.46
N VAL A 9 7.91 -28.90 27.35
CA VAL A 9 9.28 -28.42 27.13
C VAL A 9 9.54 -27.31 28.14
N LYS A 10 10.53 -27.51 29.02
CA LYS A 10 10.93 -26.48 29.98
C LYS A 10 11.83 -25.48 29.28
N GLN A 11 11.41 -24.22 29.28
CA GLN A 11 12.26 -23.11 28.86
C GLN A 11 12.94 -22.52 30.09
N GLU A 12 14.25 -22.26 29.99
CA GLU A 12 15.06 -21.73 31.08
C GLU A 12 15.70 -20.39 30.66
N PHE A 13 15.44 -19.37 31.47
CA PHE A 13 15.91 -18.00 31.29
C PHE A 13 16.86 -17.64 32.42
N GLY A 14 18.09 -17.28 32.10
CA GLY A 14 19.09 -16.88 33.09
C GLY A 14 18.79 -15.48 33.63
N VAL A 15 18.71 -15.35 34.95
CA VAL A 15 18.58 -14.07 35.67
C VAL A 15 19.87 -13.82 36.44
N CYS A 16 20.26 -12.55 36.62
CA CYS A 16 21.54 -12.11 37.18
C CYS A 16 22.17 -13.09 38.22
N GLY A 17 23.39 -13.57 37.94
CA GLY A 17 24.09 -14.57 38.75
C GLY A 17 23.91 -16.01 38.25
N CYS A 18 23.71 -16.96 39.18
CA CYS A 18 23.45 -18.40 38.90
C CYS A 18 21.95 -18.76 38.95
N PHE A 19 21.07 -17.78 38.94
CA PHE A 19 19.63 -18.00 39.07
C PHE A 19 18.98 -18.15 37.70
N SER A 20 18.00 -19.05 37.60
CA SER A 20 17.24 -19.24 36.38
C SER A 20 15.75 -19.27 36.67
N ARG A 21 14.95 -18.60 35.82
CA ARG A 21 13.50 -18.76 35.78
C ARG A 21 13.16 -19.88 34.81
N ARG A 22 12.18 -20.69 35.17
CA ARG A 22 11.72 -21.83 34.36
C ARG A 22 10.26 -21.66 34.02
N PHE A 23 9.97 -21.74 32.74
CA PHE A 23 8.62 -21.63 32.19
C PHE A 23 8.25 -22.94 31.53
N ARG A 24 6.96 -23.24 31.50
CA ARG A 24 6.42 -24.35 30.71
C ARG A 24 6.08 -23.76 29.35
N SER A 25 6.76 -24.20 28.30
CA SER A 25 6.29 -23.94 26.95
C SER A 25 5.23 -24.98 26.65
N ASN A 26 4.02 -24.51 26.31
CA ASN A 26 2.98 -25.40 25.84
C ASN A 26 3.40 -25.98 24.50
N GLN A 27 3.14 -27.28 24.34
CA GLN A 27 3.22 -27.88 23.01
C GLN A 27 2.10 -27.34 22.15
N LEU A 28 2.30 -27.32 20.84
CA LEU A 28 1.24 -27.01 19.89
C LEU A 28 0.14 -28.06 20.02
N MET A 29 -0.91 -27.72 20.77
CA MET A 29 -2.13 -28.54 20.86
C MET A 29 -3.16 -28.03 19.84
N THR A 30 -4.15 -28.84 19.51
CA THR A 30 -5.27 -28.38 18.69
C THR A 30 -6.17 -27.43 19.51
N PRO A 31 -6.68 -26.31 18.95
CA PRO A 31 -7.66 -25.46 19.61
C PRO A 31 -9.05 -26.14 19.68
N PRO A 32 -9.87 -25.89 20.73
CA PRO A 32 -11.20 -26.49 20.85
C PRO A 32 -12.13 -26.25 19.66
N ASP A 33 -12.05 -25.08 19.02
CA ASP A 33 -12.81 -24.79 17.80
C ASP A 33 -12.47 -25.76 16.66
N VAL A 34 -11.18 -26.08 16.51
CA VAL A 34 -10.70 -27.01 15.47
C VAL A 34 -11.09 -28.45 15.82
N GLU A 35 -11.04 -28.83 17.10
CA GLU A 35 -11.50 -30.15 17.57
C GLU A 35 -12.99 -30.35 17.28
N GLN A 36 -13.84 -29.37 17.61
CA GLN A 36 -15.28 -29.43 17.35
C GLN A 36 -15.60 -29.56 15.86
N VAL A 37 -14.94 -28.75 15.02
CA VAL A 37 -15.07 -28.85 13.57
C VAL A 37 -14.61 -30.22 13.07
N PHE A 38 -13.47 -30.72 13.56
CA PHE A 38 -12.98 -32.02 13.16
C PHE A 38 -13.97 -33.13 13.52
N GLU A 39 -14.48 -33.14 14.76
CA GLU A 39 -15.47 -34.12 15.23
C GLU A 39 -16.76 -34.11 14.41
N LYS A 40 -17.17 -32.94 13.92
CA LYS A 40 -18.36 -32.79 13.05
C LYS A 40 -18.20 -33.51 11.71
N TYR A 41 -17.01 -33.50 11.10
CA TYR A 41 -16.78 -34.03 9.75
C TYR A 41 -16.05 -35.38 9.72
N ALA A 42 -15.34 -35.74 10.78
CA ALA A 42 -14.54 -36.96 10.83
C ALA A 42 -15.41 -38.22 10.95
N GLU A 43 -15.05 -39.25 10.20
CA GLU A 43 -15.60 -40.60 10.33
C GLU A 43 -14.48 -41.56 10.74
N ASN A 44 -14.70 -42.32 11.81
CA ASN A 44 -13.68 -43.24 12.35
C ASN A 44 -12.32 -42.56 12.66
N GLY A 45 -12.36 -41.29 13.06
CA GLY A 45 -11.17 -40.51 13.44
C GLY A 45 -10.38 -39.93 12.26
N VAL A 46 -10.94 -39.90 11.05
CA VAL A 46 -10.34 -39.26 9.87
C VAL A 46 -11.36 -38.47 9.06
N ILE A 47 -10.93 -37.38 8.43
CA ILE A 47 -11.69 -36.65 7.40
C ILE A 47 -11.26 -37.18 6.03
N THR A 48 -12.17 -37.85 5.32
CA THR A 48 -11.95 -38.30 3.93
C THR A 48 -12.07 -37.12 2.95
N PRO A 49 -11.62 -37.24 1.68
CA PRO A 49 -11.81 -36.19 0.68
C PRO A 49 -13.28 -35.75 0.52
N GLU A 50 -14.23 -36.68 0.59
CA GLU A 50 -15.66 -36.37 0.50
C GLU A 50 -16.13 -35.52 1.68
N LYS A 51 -15.67 -35.83 2.89
CA LYS A 51 -15.97 -35.04 4.10
C LYS A 51 -15.24 -33.71 4.12
N LEU A 52 -14.01 -33.66 3.61
CA LEU A 52 -13.26 -32.43 3.48
C LEU A 52 -13.97 -31.49 2.49
N LYS A 53 -14.49 -31.99 1.38
CA LYS A 53 -15.33 -31.19 0.46
C LYS A 53 -16.54 -30.59 1.18
N LEU A 54 -17.22 -31.36 2.04
CA LEU A 54 -18.35 -30.83 2.83
C LEU A 54 -17.89 -29.73 3.78
N PHE A 55 -16.77 -29.94 4.48
CA PHE A 55 -16.15 -28.90 5.32
C PHE A 55 -15.81 -27.62 4.52
N LEU A 56 -15.22 -27.76 3.33
CA LEU A 56 -14.88 -26.62 2.47
C LEU A 56 -16.14 -25.82 2.09
N ASN A 57 -17.23 -26.51 1.73
CA ASN A 57 -18.49 -25.85 1.37
C ASN A 57 -19.18 -25.21 2.58
N GLU A 58 -19.28 -25.92 3.71
CA GLU A 58 -20.13 -25.54 4.84
C GLU A 58 -19.43 -24.61 5.83
N GLU A 59 -18.19 -24.91 6.21
CA GLU A 59 -17.40 -24.13 7.18
C GLU A 59 -16.54 -23.06 6.50
N GLN A 60 -15.87 -23.40 5.40
CA GLN A 60 -15.00 -22.47 4.67
C GLN A 60 -15.74 -21.58 3.67
N LYS A 61 -17.04 -21.82 3.47
CA LYS A 61 -17.92 -21.14 2.50
C LYS A 61 -17.37 -21.15 1.07
N GLU A 62 -16.63 -22.19 0.71
CA GLU A 62 -16.09 -22.38 -0.63
C GLU A 62 -17.09 -23.17 -1.49
N GLU A 63 -18.27 -22.61 -1.79
CA GLU A 63 -19.40 -23.31 -2.44
C GLU A 63 -19.05 -24.02 -3.77
N ASN A 64 -17.99 -23.58 -4.44
CA ASN A 64 -17.51 -24.16 -5.70
C ASN A 64 -16.43 -25.25 -5.50
N ALA A 65 -16.11 -25.62 -4.26
CA ALA A 65 -15.09 -26.62 -3.97
C ALA A 65 -15.49 -27.99 -4.52
N THR A 66 -14.60 -28.60 -5.30
CA THR A 66 -14.81 -29.89 -5.93
C THR A 66 -14.20 -31.02 -5.09
N LEU A 67 -14.56 -32.27 -5.41
CA LEU A 67 -13.90 -33.42 -4.80
C LEU A 67 -12.40 -33.45 -5.13
N ALA A 68 -12.03 -33.05 -6.35
CA ALA A 68 -10.63 -32.99 -6.79
C ALA A 68 -9.81 -31.99 -5.97
N ASP A 69 -10.40 -30.85 -5.59
CA ASP A 69 -9.73 -29.87 -4.72
C ASP A 69 -9.44 -30.47 -3.34
N ALA A 70 -10.44 -31.16 -2.77
CA ALA A 70 -10.29 -31.86 -1.50
C ALA A 70 -9.23 -32.99 -1.57
N GLU A 71 -9.25 -33.80 -2.64
CA GLU A 71 -8.23 -34.84 -2.87
C GLU A 71 -6.82 -34.25 -2.97
N GLN A 72 -6.65 -33.10 -3.63
CA GLN A 72 -5.37 -32.40 -3.72
C GLN A 72 -4.87 -31.93 -2.34
N ILE A 73 -5.76 -31.36 -1.51
CA ILE A 73 -5.42 -30.95 -0.15
C ILE A 73 -4.97 -32.15 0.69
N VAL A 74 -5.73 -33.25 0.63
CA VAL A 74 -5.38 -34.49 1.34
C VAL A 74 -4.02 -35.02 0.87
N ALA A 75 -3.81 -35.10 -0.44
CA ALA A 75 -2.56 -35.57 -1.03
C ALA A 75 -1.36 -34.70 -0.62
N HIS A 76 -1.53 -33.37 -0.66
CA HIS A 76 -0.48 -32.41 -0.24
C HIS A 76 -0.08 -32.63 1.22
N GLN A 77 -1.06 -32.80 2.11
CA GLN A 77 -0.78 -32.99 3.53
C GLN A 77 -0.13 -34.35 3.82
N LEU A 78 -0.60 -35.42 3.17
CA LEU A 78 -0.01 -36.75 3.32
C LEU A 78 1.40 -36.85 2.74
N ALA A 79 1.71 -36.11 1.67
CA ALA A 79 3.06 -36.04 1.12
C ALA A 79 4.07 -35.51 2.14
N LYS A 80 3.70 -34.51 2.95
CA LYS A 80 4.54 -33.99 4.04
C LYS A 80 4.78 -35.01 5.16
N GLU A 81 3.82 -35.91 5.40
CA GLU A 81 3.93 -36.98 6.39
C GLU A 81 4.73 -38.19 5.89
N SER A 82 4.79 -38.41 4.57
CA SER A 82 5.34 -39.62 3.94
C SER A 82 6.86 -39.83 4.10
N HIS A 83 7.57 -38.87 4.69
CA HIS A 83 8.93 -39.08 5.20
C HIS A 83 9.00 -40.03 6.42
N LEU A 84 7.85 -40.38 7.01
CA LEU A 84 7.70 -41.30 8.13
C LEU A 84 6.98 -42.57 7.65
N PHE A 85 7.74 -43.63 7.39
CA PHE A 85 7.36 -44.99 6.94
C PHE A 85 5.99 -45.52 7.45
N SER A 86 4.86 -45.05 6.92
CA SER A 86 3.52 -45.47 7.32
C SER A 86 2.62 -45.78 6.11
N LYS A 87 1.62 -46.65 6.32
CA LYS A 87 0.66 -47.10 5.29
C LYS A 87 -0.09 -45.90 4.69
N PRO A 88 -0.54 -45.97 3.42
CA PRO A 88 -1.33 -44.91 2.81
C PRO A 88 -2.63 -44.69 3.60
N LYS A 89 -2.69 -43.57 4.33
CA LYS A 89 -3.93 -43.05 4.91
C LYS A 89 -4.79 -42.49 3.76
N HIS A 90 -6.10 -42.68 3.82
CA HIS A 90 -7.04 -42.17 2.82
C HIS A 90 -7.76 -40.88 3.27
N GLY A 91 -7.24 -40.21 4.31
CA GLY A 91 -7.86 -39.03 4.90
C GLY A 91 -6.97 -38.38 5.96
N LEU A 92 -7.42 -37.23 6.46
CA LEU A 92 -6.71 -36.41 7.44
C LEU A 92 -7.07 -36.84 8.87
N THR A 93 -6.08 -37.15 9.71
CA THR A 93 -6.30 -37.21 11.16
C THR A 93 -6.45 -35.81 11.74
N LEU A 94 -6.81 -35.67 13.02
CA LEU A 94 -6.92 -34.36 13.69
C LEU A 94 -5.65 -33.53 13.50
N ASP A 95 -4.49 -34.13 13.74
CA ASP A 95 -3.20 -33.47 13.56
C ASP A 95 -2.97 -33.00 12.12
N SER A 96 -3.22 -33.87 11.13
CA SER A 96 -3.06 -33.55 9.70
C SER A 96 -4.01 -32.44 9.25
N PHE A 97 -5.26 -32.48 9.73
CA PHE A 97 -6.27 -31.46 9.46
C PHE A 97 -5.86 -30.12 10.07
N PHE A 98 -5.38 -30.12 11.32
CA PHE A 98 -4.91 -28.91 11.97
C PHE A 98 -3.66 -28.32 11.26
N GLN A 99 -2.72 -29.17 10.82
CA GLN A 99 -1.58 -28.72 10.02
C GLN A 99 -2.00 -28.15 8.66
N TYR A 100 -3.03 -28.73 8.01
CA TYR A 100 -3.65 -28.14 6.82
C TYR A 100 -4.18 -26.73 7.11
N LEU A 101 -4.92 -26.54 8.21
CA LEU A 101 -5.46 -25.23 8.56
C LEU A 101 -4.39 -24.17 8.80
N LEU A 102 -3.17 -24.59 9.18
CA LEU A 102 -2.01 -23.75 9.43
C LEU A 102 -1.10 -23.56 8.21
N ASP A 103 -1.44 -24.12 7.03
CA ASP A 103 -0.67 -23.96 5.81
C ASP A 103 -1.22 -22.79 4.96
N PRO A 104 -0.52 -21.65 4.88
CA PRO A 104 -1.00 -20.49 4.14
C PRO A 104 -1.02 -20.70 2.61
N SER A 105 -0.32 -21.71 2.09
CA SER A 105 -0.29 -21.98 0.64
C SER A 105 -1.59 -22.59 0.11
N ILE A 106 -2.33 -23.30 0.98
CA ILE A 106 -3.59 -24.00 0.63
C ILE A 106 -4.78 -23.58 1.50
N ASN A 107 -4.55 -22.93 2.64
CA ASN A 107 -5.58 -22.39 3.53
C ASN A 107 -5.36 -20.90 3.88
N GLY A 108 -4.74 -20.14 2.98
CA GLY A 108 -4.57 -18.70 3.15
C GLY A 108 -5.90 -17.94 3.14
N ALA A 109 -5.94 -16.79 3.82
CA ALA A 109 -7.14 -15.97 3.98
C ALA A 109 -7.58 -15.16 2.75
N MET A 110 -6.88 -15.23 1.62
CA MET A 110 -7.15 -14.40 0.42
C MET A 110 -7.14 -15.21 -0.88
N ASN A 111 -7.76 -14.66 -1.92
CA ASN A 111 -7.59 -15.13 -3.29
C ASN A 111 -6.23 -14.70 -3.84
N THR A 112 -5.53 -15.59 -4.54
CA THR A 112 -4.21 -15.36 -5.12
C THR A 112 -4.25 -15.18 -6.64
N LYS A 113 -5.43 -15.30 -7.26
CA LYS A 113 -5.60 -15.17 -8.72
C LYS A 113 -6.27 -13.85 -9.10
N VAL A 114 -5.85 -13.33 -10.25
CA VAL A 114 -6.52 -12.22 -10.93
C VAL A 114 -7.93 -12.69 -11.33
N HIS A 115 -8.94 -11.91 -10.97
CA HIS A 115 -10.35 -12.28 -11.19
C HIS A 115 -11.26 -11.09 -11.51
N HIS A 116 -10.77 -9.85 -11.39
CA HIS A 116 -11.49 -8.70 -11.92
C HIS A 116 -11.53 -8.74 -13.46
N ASP A 117 -12.53 -8.09 -14.05
CA ASP A 117 -12.49 -7.74 -15.47
C ASP A 117 -11.32 -6.79 -15.70
N MET A 118 -10.35 -7.17 -16.55
CA MET A 118 -9.14 -6.40 -16.86
C MET A 118 -9.22 -5.70 -18.23
N THR A 119 -10.40 -5.71 -18.86
CA THR A 119 -10.66 -5.14 -20.19
C THR A 119 -11.30 -3.75 -20.15
N LEU A 120 -11.58 -3.21 -18.96
CA LEU A 120 -12.09 -1.85 -18.80
C LEU A 120 -10.95 -0.83 -18.95
N PRO A 121 -11.25 0.45 -19.26
CA PRO A 121 -10.22 1.50 -19.34
C PRO A 121 -9.38 1.60 -18.06
N ALA A 122 -8.09 1.95 -18.16
CA ALA A 122 -7.21 2.07 -16.99
C ALA A 122 -7.73 3.04 -15.90
N SER A 123 -8.58 4.02 -16.25
CA SER A 123 -9.23 4.91 -15.27
C SER A 123 -10.19 4.18 -14.33
N ALA A 124 -10.63 2.97 -14.67
CA ALA A 124 -11.52 2.13 -13.87
C ALA A 124 -10.82 1.34 -12.76
N TYR A 125 -9.49 1.49 -12.60
CA TYR A 125 -8.70 0.75 -11.61
C TYR A 125 -7.93 1.70 -10.70
N TYR A 126 -7.82 1.36 -9.43
CA TYR A 126 -6.73 1.81 -8.58
C TYR A 126 -5.44 1.14 -9.04
N ILE A 127 -4.34 1.90 -9.08
CA ILE A 127 -3.06 1.46 -9.61
C ILE A 127 -2.00 1.62 -8.51
N TYR A 128 -1.27 0.55 -8.24
CA TYR A 128 -0.28 0.55 -7.17
C TYR A 128 0.88 1.48 -7.50
N THR A 129 1.02 2.60 -6.77
CA THR A 129 1.86 3.74 -7.18
C THR A 129 2.91 4.10 -6.14
N GLY A 130 4.18 4.15 -6.55
CA GLY A 130 5.30 4.68 -5.77
C GLY A 130 5.51 6.19 -5.99
N HIS A 131 6.02 6.86 -4.96
CA HIS A 131 6.50 8.25 -5.00
C HIS A 131 8.02 8.27 -4.84
N ASN A 132 8.73 9.11 -5.61
CA ASN A 132 10.19 9.25 -5.60
C ASN A 132 10.89 7.89 -5.49
N SER A 133 10.58 7.00 -6.45
CA SER A 133 10.86 5.56 -6.35
C SER A 133 12.35 5.20 -6.31
N TYR A 134 13.22 6.17 -6.53
CA TYR A 134 14.67 6.06 -6.51
C TYR A 134 15.28 6.32 -5.12
N LEU A 135 14.53 6.87 -4.16
CA LEU A 135 15.05 7.21 -2.83
C LEU A 135 15.22 5.98 -1.94
N THR A 136 16.38 5.89 -1.27
CA THR A 136 16.67 4.81 -0.30
C THR A 136 16.23 5.12 1.13
N GLY A 137 15.83 6.37 1.40
CA GLY A 137 15.40 6.81 2.72
C GLY A 137 14.65 8.15 2.68
N ASN A 138 15.11 9.11 3.49
CA ASN A 138 14.47 10.42 3.65
C ASN A 138 14.60 11.32 2.40
N GLN A 139 13.75 12.35 2.29
CA GLN A 139 13.67 13.22 1.11
C GLN A 139 14.83 14.23 0.99
N LEU A 140 15.64 14.45 2.03
CA LEU A 140 16.61 15.55 2.07
C LEU A 140 18.06 15.12 1.83
N SER A 141 18.44 13.95 2.32
CA SER A 141 19.85 13.55 2.41
C SER A 141 20.13 12.06 2.17
N SER A 142 19.10 11.26 1.86
CA SER A 142 19.34 9.85 1.55
C SER A 142 19.94 9.66 0.15
N ASP A 143 20.56 8.51 -0.09
CA ASP A 143 21.08 8.17 -1.40
C ASP A 143 19.95 7.81 -2.36
N CYS A 144 20.17 8.01 -3.66
CA CYS A 144 19.32 7.47 -4.72
C CYS A 144 19.93 6.18 -5.28
N SER A 145 19.10 5.19 -5.60
CA SER A 145 19.53 3.98 -6.30
C SER A 145 18.37 3.33 -7.06
N GLU A 146 18.68 2.36 -7.91
CA GLU A 146 17.73 1.52 -8.61
C GLU A 146 17.06 0.46 -7.72
N LYS A 147 17.64 0.15 -6.54
CA LYS A 147 17.16 -0.95 -5.68
C LYS A 147 15.73 -0.74 -5.16
N PRO A 148 15.33 0.44 -4.65
CA PRO A 148 13.95 0.66 -4.20
C PRO A 148 12.95 0.53 -5.36
N ILE A 149 13.35 0.84 -6.60
CA ILE A 149 12.54 0.60 -7.80
C ILE A 149 12.34 -0.90 -8.02
N VAL A 150 13.41 -1.69 -7.95
CA VAL A 150 13.35 -3.15 -8.06
C VAL A 150 12.44 -3.75 -6.98
N ASP A 151 12.62 -3.34 -5.72
CA ASP A 151 11.82 -3.82 -4.59
C ASP A 151 10.34 -3.46 -4.75
N ALA A 152 10.04 -2.24 -5.20
CA ALA A 152 8.68 -1.80 -5.50
C ALA A 152 8.03 -2.65 -6.61
N LEU A 153 8.73 -2.85 -7.74
CA LEU A 153 8.21 -3.64 -8.87
C LEU A 153 7.97 -5.10 -8.48
N ARG A 154 8.88 -5.71 -7.71
CA ARG A 154 8.73 -7.10 -7.21
C ARG A 154 7.62 -7.25 -6.18
N ARG A 155 7.23 -6.18 -5.50
CA ARG A 155 6.04 -6.11 -4.64
C ARG A 155 4.73 -5.95 -5.43
N GLY A 156 4.81 -5.64 -6.72
CA GLY A 156 3.64 -5.43 -7.59
C GLY A 156 3.30 -3.96 -7.85
N VAL A 157 4.13 -2.99 -7.42
CA VAL A 157 3.96 -1.58 -7.80
C VAL A 157 3.99 -1.44 -9.31
N ARG A 158 3.04 -0.69 -9.89
CA ARG A 158 2.85 -0.50 -11.34
C ARG A 158 3.14 0.92 -11.82
N VAL A 159 3.28 1.88 -10.91
CA VAL A 159 3.72 3.24 -11.26
C VAL A 159 4.98 3.57 -10.47
N VAL A 160 6.04 3.93 -11.19
CA VAL A 160 7.33 4.35 -10.60
C VAL A 160 7.67 5.76 -11.07
N GLU A 161 8.33 6.53 -10.22
CA GLU A 161 8.68 7.92 -10.47
C GLU A 161 10.19 8.12 -10.59
N LEU A 162 10.61 8.90 -11.58
CA LEU A 162 11.98 9.31 -11.83
C LEU A 162 12.06 10.82 -12.07
N ASP A 163 12.81 11.52 -11.23
CA ASP A 163 13.04 12.95 -11.35
C ASP A 163 14.29 13.19 -12.16
N LEU A 164 14.14 13.68 -13.38
CA LEU A 164 15.20 13.77 -14.36
C LEU A 164 15.87 15.14 -14.30
N TRP A 165 17.15 15.15 -13.97
CA TRP A 165 17.94 16.37 -13.83
C TRP A 165 19.23 16.31 -14.67
N PRO A 166 19.70 17.45 -15.21
CA PRO A 166 21.03 17.56 -15.79
C PRO A 166 22.12 17.27 -14.75
N SER A 167 23.18 16.56 -15.14
CA SER A 167 24.43 16.53 -14.39
C SER A 167 25.02 17.93 -14.25
N LYS A 168 25.96 18.16 -13.32
CA LYS A 168 26.64 19.47 -13.13
C LYS A 168 27.24 20.10 -14.40
N ASN A 169 27.58 19.29 -15.41
CA ASN A 169 28.16 19.76 -16.68
C ASN A 169 27.15 19.69 -17.84
N ASP A 170 25.86 19.47 -17.58
CA ASP A 170 24.75 19.39 -18.56
C ASP A 170 24.94 18.35 -19.68
N THR A 171 25.75 17.31 -19.45
CA THR A 171 26.04 16.27 -20.48
C THR A 171 25.35 14.92 -20.22
N GLN A 172 25.02 14.62 -18.96
CA GLN A 172 24.39 13.37 -18.54
C GLN A 172 23.06 13.65 -17.85
N ILE A 173 22.18 12.64 -17.85
CA ILE A 173 20.90 12.66 -17.16
C ILE A 173 21.08 11.89 -15.86
N LYS A 174 20.69 12.50 -14.75
CA LYS A 174 20.73 11.91 -13.41
C LYS A 174 19.33 11.90 -12.82
N VAL A 175 19.12 10.96 -11.90
CA VAL A 175 17.88 10.83 -11.13
C VAL A 175 18.19 11.14 -9.67
N TYR A 176 17.55 12.17 -9.12
CA TYR A 176 17.64 12.58 -7.72
C TYR A 176 16.57 13.60 -7.37
N HIS A 177 16.36 13.82 -6.07
CA HIS A 177 15.40 14.81 -5.59
C HIS A 177 16.01 16.21 -5.67
N GLY A 178 15.48 17.05 -6.56
CA GLY A 178 15.99 18.39 -6.84
C GLY A 178 16.14 19.27 -5.60
N ARG A 179 17.13 20.17 -5.59
CA ARG A 179 17.37 21.15 -4.50
C ARG A 179 17.61 20.52 -3.11
N THR A 180 18.00 19.25 -3.07
CA THR A 180 18.36 18.52 -1.84
C THR A 180 19.81 18.03 -1.86
N MET A 181 20.24 17.34 -0.80
CA MET A 181 21.57 16.73 -0.68
C MET A 181 21.56 15.23 -1.03
N THR A 182 20.53 14.75 -1.73
CA THR A 182 20.44 13.34 -2.14
C THR A 182 21.51 13.00 -3.20
N ALA A 183 22.15 11.84 -3.05
CA ALA A 183 23.19 11.42 -4.00
C ALA A 183 22.54 10.85 -5.27
N PRO A 184 22.92 11.30 -6.49
CA PRO A 184 22.23 10.93 -7.72
C PRO A 184 22.54 9.51 -8.22
N VAL A 185 21.57 8.92 -8.91
CA VAL A 185 21.72 7.66 -9.66
C VAL A 185 21.63 7.91 -11.17
N ASP A 186 22.20 7.02 -11.98
CA ASP A 186 22.16 7.13 -13.44
C ASP A 186 20.79 6.76 -14.02
N PHE A 187 20.31 7.57 -14.96
CA PHE A 187 19.00 7.35 -15.59
C PHE A 187 18.90 6.03 -16.35
N ALA A 188 19.95 5.64 -17.08
CA ALA A 188 19.93 4.38 -17.84
C ALA A 188 19.87 3.18 -16.89
N LEU A 189 20.59 3.25 -15.77
CA LEU A 189 20.56 2.21 -14.74
C LEU A 189 19.16 2.01 -14.15
N CYS A 190 18.43 3.10 -13.86
CA CYS A 190 17.04 3.02 -13.42
C CYS A 190 16.14 2.34 -14.48
N LEU A 191 16.30 2.69 -15.75
CA LEU A 191 15.51 2.09 -16.83
C LEU A 191 15.82 0.61 -17.04
N GLU A 192 17.08 0.20 -16.94
CA GLU A 192 17.50 -1.21 -17.00
C GLU A 192 16.87 -2.01 -15.86
N ALA A 193 16.92 -1.48 -14.64
CA ALA A 193 16.28 -2.09 -13.47
C ALA A 193 14.76 -2.24 -13.66
N ILE A 194 14.09 -1.24 -14.25
CA ILE A 194 12.67 -1.31 -14.59
C ILE A 194 12.43 -2.38 -15.65
N ARG A 195 13.16 -2.35 -16.77
CA ARG A 195 13.05 -3.34 -17.86
C ARG A 195 13.11 -4.78 -17.34
N ASP A 196 14.07 -5.05 -16.45
CA ASP A 196 14.35 -6.41 -15.97
C ASP A 196 13.37 -6.89 -14.89
N ASN A 197 12.63 -5.98 -14.24
CA ASN A 197 11.74 -6.33 -13.13
C ASN A 197 10.26 -5.96 -13.36
N ALA A 198 9.94 -5.22 -14.43
CA ALA A 198 8.60 -4.67 -14.69
C ALA A 198 7.52 -5.75 -14.59
N PHE A 199 7.77 -6.95 -15.12
CA PHE A 199 6.75 -8.00 -15.24
C PHE A 199 7.00 -9.24 -14.37
N VAL A 200 7.88 -9.14 -13.35
CA VAL A 200 8.19 -10.27 -12.45
C VAL A 200 7.00 -10.61 -11.55
N ALA A 201 6.39 -9.59 -10.94
CA ALA A 201 5.26 -9.79 -10.02
C ALA A 201 3.89 -9.81 -10.72
N SER A 202 3.78 -9.18 -11.90
CA SER A 202 2.51 -8.99 -12.59
C SER A 202 2.73 -8.82 -14.10
N PRO A 203 1.88 -9.39 -14.97
CA PRO A 203 1.97 -9.18 -16.41
C PRO A 203 1.45 -7.81 -16.86
N TYR A 204 0.73 -7.09 -16.00
CA TYR A 204 0.08 -5.83 -16.34
C TYR A 204 1.09 -4.67 -16.42
N ALA A 205 0.68 -3.66 -17.17
CA ALA A 205 1.52 -2.54 -17.58
C ALA A 205 2.23 -1.84 -16.40
N VAL A 206 3.39 -1.28 -16.69
CA VAL A 206 4.12 -0.37 -15.78
C VAL A 206 4.11 1.03 -16.37
N VAL A 207 3.81 2.04 -15.56
CA VAL A 207 3.91 3.46 -15.92
C VAL A 207 5.15 4.05 -15.25
N ILE A 208 6.00 4.71 -16.04
CA ILE A 208 7.09 5.52 -15.52
C ILE A 208 6.66 6.99 -15.58
N THR A 209 6.59 7.66 -14.43
CA THR A 209 6.36 9.10 -14.38
C THR A 209 7.69 9.83 -14.41
N TYR A 210 7.94 10.64 -15.44
CA TYR A 210 9.09 11.55 -15.47
C TYR A 210 8.70 12.90 -14.91
N GLU A 211 9.39 13.32 -13.86
CA GLU A 211 9.46 14.73 -13.47
C GLU A 211 10.64 15.37 -14.20
N ASP A 212 10.35 16.11 -15.27
CA ASP A 212 11.33 16.53 -16.26
C ASP A 212 11.88 17.94 -15.99
N HIS A 213 13.15 18.02 -15.62
CA HIS A 213 13.91 19.27 -15.44
C HIS A 213 15.03 19.44 -16.49
N LEU A 214 14.91 18.76 -17.64
CA LEU A 214 15.95 18.67 -18.66
C LEU A 214 15.89 19.81 -19.68
N THR A 215 17.04 20.12 -20.28
CA THR A 215 17.11 20.98 -21.48
C THR A 215 16.55 20.23 -22.70
N PRO A 216 16.17 20.92 -23.80
CA PRO A 216 15.68 20.27 -25.01
C PRO A 216 16.63 19.19 -25.58
N GLU A 217 17.95 19.42 -25.52
CA GLU A 217 18.95 18.45 -25.96
C GLU A 217 18.98 17.21 -25.06
N LEU A 218 18.89 17.41 -23.75
CA LEU A 218 18.84 16.32 -22.78
C LEU A 218 17.51 15.56 -22.81
N GLN A 219 16.39 16.22 -23.12
CA GLN A 219 15.11 15.56 -23.39
C GLN A 219 15.21 14.64 -24.61
N ALA A 220 15.89 15.06 -25.69
CA ALA A 220 16.07 14.21 -26.87
C ALA A 220 16.92 12.98 -26.52
N LYS A 221 17.99 13.20 -25.74
CA LYS A 221 18.80 12.12 -25.18
C LYS A 221 18.00 11.20 -24.24
N ALA A 222 17.08 11.73 -23.44
CA ALA A 222 16.19 10.96 -22.58
C ALA A 222 15.27 10.05 -23.41
N ALA A 223 14.73 10.59 -24.52
CA ALA A 223 13.90 9.84 -25.46
C ALA A 223 14.68 8.70 -26.12
N GLN A 224 15.92 8.99 -26.54
CA GLN A 224 16.84 8.00 -27.10
C GLN A 224 17.14 6.89 -26.08
N ILE A 225 17.62 7.22 -24.88
CA ILE A 225 17.94 6.24 -23.84
C ILE A 225 16.71 5.39 -23.48
N THR A 226 15.55 6.03 -23.30
CA THR A 226 14.28 5.32 -23.02
C THR A 226 13.95 4.31 -24.11
N THR A 227 14.08 4.73 -25.37
CA THR A 227 13.80 3.89 -26.54
C THR A 227 14.78 2.72 -26.65
N ASP A 228 16.08 2.99 -26.47
CA ASP A 228 17.14 2.00 -26.61
C ASP A 228 17.06 0.95 -25.50
N VAL A 229 16.84 1.38 -24.25
CA VAL A 229 16.79 0.48 -23.09
C VAL A 229 15.50 -0.35 -23.06
N LEU A 230 14.34 0.29 -23.25
CA LEU A 230 13.04 -0.40 -23.14
C LEU A 230 12.65 -1.15 -24.43
N GLY A 231 13.13 -0.70 -25.59
CA GLY A 231 12.89 -1.33 -26.89
C GLY A 231 11.41 -1.63 -27.13
N LYS A 232 11.09 -2.91 -27.36
CA LYS A 232 9.72 -3.38 -27.65
C LYS A 232 8.76 -3.32 -26.45
N LEU A 233 9.27 -3.13 -25.23
CA LEU A 233 8.43 -2.99 -24.05
C LEU A 233 7.79 -1.60 -24.00
N LEU A 234 8.45 -0.58 -24.54
CA LEU A 234 7.92 0.78 -24.59
C LEU A 234 6.66 0.81 -25.47
N TRP A 235 5.54 1.22 -24.89
CA TRP A 235 4.31 1.43 -25.63
C TRP A 235 4.18 2.90 -26.03
N ARG A 236 3.92 3.09 -27.32
CA ARG A 236 3.68 4.39 -27.92
C ARG A 236 2.28 4.39 -28.51
N PRO A 237 1.57 5.53 -28.47
CA PRO A 237 0.38 5.70 -29.29
C PRO A 237 0.73 5.55 -30.78
N GLU A 238 -0.18 4.97 -31.59
CA GLU A 238 0.05 4.77 -33.03
C GLU A 238 0.29 6.11 -33.79
N GLU A 239 1.23 6.08 -34.75
CA GLU A 239 1.80 7.25 -35.43
C GLU A 239 0.80 8.10 -36.26
N ASP A 240 -0.36 7.55 -36.64
CA ASP A 240 -1.34 8.22 -37.51
C ASP A 240 -2.22 9.26 -36.81
N THR A 241 -2.11 9.41 -35.49
CA THR A 241 -2.77 10.51 -34.76
C THR A 241 -1.76 11.57 -34.36
N LYS A 242 -1.72 12.68 -35.11
CA LYS A 242 -1.08 13.92 -34.67
C LYS A 242 -1.51 14.21 -33.23
N CYS A 243 -0.60 13.98 -32.28
CA CYS A 243 -0.86 13.99 -30.84
C CYS A 243 -1.94 12.99 -30.39
N ALA A 244 -1.54 11.87 -29.78
CA ALA A 244 -2.46 10.91 -29.16
C ALA A 244 -3.48 11.58 -28.22
N LYS A 245 -4.69 11.75 -28.73
CA LYS A 245 -5.83 12.35 -28.08
C LYS A 245 -6.81 11.21 -27.82
N PHE A 246 -6.61 10.51 -26.71
CA PHE A 246 -7.45 9.39 -26.31
C PHE A 246 -8.79 9.90 -25.81
N THR A 247 -9.90 9.33 -26.26
CA THR A 247 -11.22 9.54 -25.63
C THR A 247 -11.43 8.64 -24.41
N GLN A 248 -10.61 7.58 -24.28
CA GLN A 248 -10.52 6.70 -23.12
C GLN A 248 -9.11 6.09 -23.02
N PHE A 249 -8.65 5.77 -21.81
CA PHE A 249 -7.39 5.05 -21.66
C PHE A 249 -7.52 3.60 -22.16
N PRO A 250 -6.44 3.01 -22.72
CA PRO A 250 -6.41 1.58 -23.01
C PRO A 250 -6.63 0.77 -21.72
N SER A 251 -7.16 -0.45 -21.87
CA SER A 251 -7.35 -1.34 -20.73
C SER A 251 -6.04 -1.97 -20.26
N PRO A 252 -5.91 -2.39 -18.99
CA PRO A 252 -4.75 -3.15 -18.54
C PRO A 252 -4.43 -4.38 -19.42
N GLU A 253 -5.45 -5.03 -19.98
CA GLU A 253 -5.27 -6.15 -20.91
C GLU A 253 -4.71 -5.72 -22.28
N ASP A 254 -5.14 -4.58 -22.83
CA ASP A 254 -4.65 -4.06 -24.13
C ASP A 254 -3.15 -3.71 -24.10
N ILE A 255 -2.68 -3.22 -22.94
CA ILE A 255 -1.28 -2.79 -22.72
C ILE A 255 -0.50 -3.77 -21.84
N LYS A 256 -0.91 -5.04 -21.81
CA LYS A 256 -0.19 -6.08 -21.07
C LYS A 256 1.25 -6.24 -21.58
N HIS A 257 2.20 -6.45 -20.68
CA HIS A 257 3.63 -6.51 -20.98
C HIS A 257 4.17 -5.25 -21.70
N ARG A 258 3.62 -4.08 -21.36
CA ARG A 258 4.08 -2.79 -21.85
C ARG A 258 4.48 -1.84 -20.73
N ILE A 259 5.38 -0.92 -21.08
CA ILE A 259 5.86 0.17 -20.24
C ILE A 259 5.43 1.48 -20.90
N LEU A 260 4.75 2.33 -20.15
CA LEU A 260 4.21 3.61 -20.60
C LEU A 260 4.97 4.75 -19.95
N ILE A 261 5.20 5.84 -20.67
CA ILE A 261 5.80 7.06 -20.09
C ILE A 261 4.69 8.08 -19.83
N SER A 262 4.69 8.64 -18.62
CA SER A 262 3.80 9.72 -18.23
C SER A 262 4.57 10.97 -17.84
N THR A 263 4.40 12.06 -18.59
CA THR A 263 5.05 13.34 -18.29
C THR A 263 4.31 14.52 -18.94
N LYS A 264 4.73 15.74 -18.61
CA LYS A 264 4.25 16.98 -19.23
C LYS A 264 4.87 17.08 -20.64
N PRO A 265 4.12 17.45 -21.68
CA PRO A 265 4.73 17.76 -22.98
C PRO A 265 5.76 18.90 -22.87
N PRO A 266 6.82 18.93 -23.71
CA PRO A 266 7.77 20.04 -23.73
C PRO A 266 7.09 21.40 -23.91
N LYS A 267 7.53 22.42 -23.16
CA LYS A 267 7.04 23.81 -23.29
C LYS A 267 7.60 24.48 -24.55
N GLU A 268 6.83 25.42 -25.12
CA GLU A 268 7.38 26.40 -26.06
C GLU A 268 8.24 27.41 -25.29
N TYR A 269 9.56 27.27 -25.38
CA TYR A 269 10.49 28.20 -24.72
C TYR A 269 10.64 29.46 -25.58
N ILE A 270 10.03 30.58 -25.18
CA ILE A 270 10.35 31.89 -25.76
C ILE A 270 11.75 32.28 -25.28
N LYS A 271 12.70 32.38 -26.21
CA LYS A 271 14.05 32.89 -25.94
C LYS A 271 13.95 34.38 -25.59
N GLY A 272 14.04 34.71 -24.30
CA GLY A 272 14.14 36.09 -23.84
C GLY A 272 14.53 36.20 -22.37
N GLU A 273 15.77 36.66 -22.13
CA GLU A 273 16.22 37.30 -20.87
C GLU A 273 16.17 36.50 -19.56
N LYS A 274 16.94 35.41 -19.43
CA LYS A 274 17.24 34.80 -18.10
C LYS A 274 18.74 34.57 -17.86
N HIS A 275 19.55 35.63 -17.95
CA HIS A 275 20.91 35.61 -17.39
C HIS A 275 21.26 36.76 -16.41
N GLU A 276 20.47 37.84 -16.34
CA GLU A 276 20.76 38.94 -15.40
C GLU A 276 19.97 38.87 -14.08
N LYS A 277 18.70 38.43 -14.09
CA LYS A 277 17.87 38.37 -12.87
C LYS A 277 18.25 37.26 -11.87
N LEU A 278 19.01 36.25 -12.32
CA LEU A 278 19.48 35.15 -11.46
C LEU A 278 20.63 35.59 -10.53
N ALA A 279 21.47 36.53 -11.00
CA ALA A 279 22.61 37.04 -10.24
C ALA A 279 22.18 38.06 -9.16
N GLU A 280 21.16 38.87 -9.42
CA GLU A 280 20.67 39.87 -8.45
C GLU A 280 19.92 39.22 -7.26
N ARG A 281 19.16 38.14 -7.49
CA ARG A 281 18.50 37.38 -6.39
C ARG A 281 19.49 36.62 -5.50
N LEU A 282 20.62 36.17 -6.06
CA LEU A 282 21.72 35.53 -5.31
C LEU A 282 22.44 36.50 -4.35
N ALA A 283 22.42 37.81 -4.63
CA ALA A 283 23.00 38.82 -3.75
C ALA A 283 22.09 39.15 -2.55
N SER A 284 20.77 39.15 -2.75
CA SER A 284 19.80 39.50 -1.70
C SER A 284 19.61 38.39 -0.65
N GLN A 285 19.68 37.11 -1.02
CA GLN A 285 19.57 35.99 -0.05
C GLN A 285 20.86 35.73 0.74
N LYS A 286 22.03 36.18 0.24
CA LYS A 286 23.28 36.13 1.01
C LYS A 286 23.34 37.18 2.14
N ALA A 287 22.53 38.24 2.06
CA ALA A 287 22.50 39.28 3.08
C ALA A 287 21.66 38.90 4.32
N GLU A 288 20.64 38.05 4.18
CA GLU A 288 19.80 37.60 5.31
C GLU A 288 20.45 36.51 6.17
N VAL A 289 21.36 35.72 5.61
CA VAL A 289 22.09 34.67 6.37
C VAL A 289 23.25 35.26 7.21
N ALA A 290 23.66 36.50 6.93
CA ALA A 290 24.83 37.12 7.57
C ALA A 290 24.52 38.00 8.80
N SER A 291 23.26 38.19 9.21
CA SER A 291 22.91 39.15 10.29
C SER A 291 22.33 38.54 11.59
N SER A 292 22.32 37.22 11.78
CA SER A 292 21.87 36.62 13.05
C SER A 292 23.04 36.51 14.06
N LYS A 293 23.00 37.35 15.09
CA LYS A 293 23.97 37.38 16.20
C LYS A 293 23.98 36.05 16.97
N PRO A 294 25.14 35.58 17.47
CA PRO A 294 25.21 34.41 18.33
C PRO A 294 24.81 34.78 19.76
N GLY A 295 23.81 34.10 20.30
CA GLY A 295 23.49 34.19 21.73
C GLY A 295 22.01 34.38 22.03
N GLN A 296 21.22 33.35 21.79
CA GLN A 296 20.09 32.99 22.65
C GLN A 296 19.79 31.51 22.39
N THR A 297 19.86 30.72 23.45
CA THR A 297 19.54 29.30 23.46
C THR A 297 18.13 29.08 22.91
N PRO A 298 17.90 28.11 22.01
CA PRO A 298 16.54 27.77 21.63
C PRO A 298 15.83 27.21 22.87
N ARG A 299 14.73 27.85 23.28
CA ARG A 299 13.77 27.22 24.19
C ARG A 299 13.33 25.91 23.55
N SER A 300 13.46 24.84 24.31
CA SER A 300 13.02 23.50 23.98
C SER A 300 11.61 23.49 23.39
N PHE A 301 11.50 23.19 22.10
CA PHE A 301 10.27 22.72 21.44
C PHE A 301 9.94 21.25 21.82
N PHE A 302 10.48 20.75 22.93
CA PHE A 302 9.98 19.55 23.57
C PHE A 302 8.71 19.94 24.33
N GLY A 303 7.60 19.99 23.58
CA GLY A 303 6.30 19.80 24.19
C GLY A 303 6.32 18.48 24.95
N GLU A 304 5.75 18.50 26.15
CA GLU A 304 5.62 17.33 27.03
C GLU A 304 5.20 16.08 26.26
N PRO A 305 5.65 14.87 26.67
CA PRO A 305 5.24 13.64 26.03
C PRO A 305 3.72 13.52 26.13
N ARG A 306 3.01 13.79 25.02
CA ARG A 306 1.62 13.39 24.89
C ARG A 306 1.60 11.89 25.12
N LYS A 307 0.89 11.44 26.16
CA LYS A 307 0.59 10.02 26.41
C LYS A 307 0.40 9.34 25.07
N SER A 308 1.27 8.39 24.72
CA SER A 308 1.11 7.60 23.51
C SER A 308 -0.29 7.00 23.57
N SER A 309 -1.13 7.32 22.59
CA SER A 309 -2.41 6.64 22.45
C SER A 309 -2.13 5.14 22.47
N GLU A 310 -3.01 4.36 23.11
CA GLU A 310 -2.97 2.89 23.15
C GLU A 310 -2.85 2.26 21.75
N TRP A 311 -3.30 3.01 20.75
CA TRP A 311 -3.22 2.65 19.34
C TRP A 311 -2.07 3.33 18.60
N GLY A 312 -1.18 4.10 19.20
CA GLY A 312 -0.15 4.88 18.48
C GLY A 312 -0.73 6.00 17.59
N PRO A 313 0.12 6.82 16.95
CA PRO A 313 -0.34 7.92 16.10
C PRO A 313 -1.01 7.38 14.83
N GLU A 314 -2.24 7.82 14.56
CA GLU A 314 -2.92 7.61 13.28
C GLU A 314 -2.72 8.84 12.40
N VAL A 315 -2.67 8.63 11.09
CA VAL A 315 -2.71 9.76 10.16
C VAL A 315 -4.17 10.22 10.07
N PRO A 316 -4.46 11.51 10.31
CA PRO A 316 -5.82 12.02 10.20
C PRO A 316 -6.46 11.72 8.84
N GLY A 317 -7.77 11.43 8.85
CA GLY A 317 -8.63 11.55 7.67
C GLY A 317 -9.40 12.88 7.70
N PHE A 318 -10.54 12.94 7.02
CA PHE A 318 -11.46 14.10 6.86
C PHE A 318 -11.79 14.95 8.12
N VAL A 319 -11.40 14.55 9.33
CA VAL A 319 -11.93 15.07 10.60
C VAL A 319 -10.83 15.51 11.59
N ALA A 320 -9.79 16.22 11.15
CA ALA A 320 -8.83 16.84 12.08
C ALA A 320 -8.60 18.35 11.89
N SER A 321 -9.34 19.00 10.99
CA SER A 321 -9.27 20.47 10.85
C SER A 321 -9.95 21.21 12.02
N GLU A 322 -10.98 20.64 12.64
CA GLU A 322 -11.72 21.31 13.73
C GLU A 322 -10.90 21.56 15.02
N LYS A 323 -9.79 20.83 15.24
CA LYS A 323 -8.95 20.99 16.45
C LYS A 323 -7.74 21.91 16.28
N ARG A 324 -7.50 22.52 15.11
CA ARG A 324 -6.44 23.53 14.95
C ARG A 324 -6.86 24.95 15.36
N ALA A 325 -8.15 25.19 15.63
CA ALA A 325 -8.68 26.52 15.89
C ALA A 325 -8.57 27.01 17.36
N SER A 326 -7.86 26.31 18.25
CA SER A 326 -7.79 26.67 19.68
C SER A 326 -6.40 26.98 20.23
N LEU A 327 -5.48 27.47 19.40
CA LEU A 327 -4.21 28.04 19.86
C LEU A 327 -4.20 29.55 19.56
N ASP A 328 -4.19 30.33 20.65
CA ASP A 328 -3.84 31.76 20.81
C ASP A 328 -4.38 32.80 19.79
N PRO A 329 -5.24 33.77 20.21
CA PRO A 329 -5.77 34.82 19.33
C PRO A 329 -4.76 35.93 18.95
N SER A 330 -3.45 35.73 19.19
CA SER A 330 -2.42 36.73 18.86
C SER A 330 -1.63 36.47 17.56
N ASP A 331 -1.89 35.37 16.86
CA ASP A 331 -1.35 35.15 15.51
C ASP A 331 -2.24 35.84 14.47
N LYS A 332 -1.67 36.85 13.80
CA LYS A 332 -2.31 37.51 12.65
C LYS A 332 -2.62 36.46 11.56
N PRO A 333 -3.76 36.55 10.87
CA PRO A 333 -4.04 35.67 9.75
C PRO A 333 -2.97 35.90 8.68
N VAL A 334 -2.18 34.87 8.41
CA VAL A 334 -1.32 34.82 7.23
C VAL A 334 -2.26 34.77 6.04
N SER A 335 -2.09 35.69 5.10
CA SER A 335 -2.89 35.83 3.89
C SER A 335 -3.00 34.52 3.10
N ASP A 336 -4.20 34.26 2.60
CA ASP A 336 -4.72 33.02 2.01
C ASP A 336 -4.14 32.59 0.64
N ASP A 337 -2.93 33.04 0.26
CA ASP A 337 -2.37 32.81 -1.10
C ASP A 337 -0.92 32.26 -1.15
N GLU A 338 -0.34 31.78 -0.04
CA GLU A 338 1.05 31.26 -0.01
C GLU A 338 1.16 29.75 0.30
N ASP A 339 0.30 28.90 -0.30
CA ASP A 339 0.56 27.46 -0.40
C ASP A 339 1.68 27.22 -1.45
N THR A 340 2.91 27.62 -1.14
CA THR A 340 4.10 27.47 -2.00
C THR A 340 4.70 26.06 -1.93
N ASP A 341 3.90 25.06 -2.29
CA ASP A 341 4.42 23.83 -2.94
C ASP A 341 4.04 23.92 -4.42
N ASN A 342 4.53 24.99 -5.06
CA ASN A 342 4.54 25.04 -6.52
C ASN A 342 5.67 24.12 -6.98
N ASP A 343 5.33 23.06 -7.73
CA ASP A 343 6.17 22.65 -8.86
C ASP A 343 6.66 23.96 -9.51
N ASP A 344 7.93 24.33 -9.36
CA ASP A 344 8.45 25.66 -9.74
C ASP A 344 8.23 25.97 -11.22
N ASP A 345 7.04 26.46 -11.57
CA ASP A 345 6.64 26.72 -12.95
C ASP A 345 5.46 27.69 -13.01
N ASP A 346 5.42 28.66 -12.10
CA ASP A 346 4.67 29.90 -12.25
C ASP A 346 5.38 30.78 -13.30
N ASP A 347 5.09 30.53 -14.56
CA ASP A 347 5.28 31.51 -15.63
C ASP A 347 3.97 31.53 -16.44
N ASP A 348 3.42 32.74 -16.57
CA ASP A 348 2.16 33.18 -17.20
C ASP A 348 2.00 32.71 -18.66
N ASP A 349 0.80 32.24 -19.03
CA ASP A 349 0.46 31.73 -20.37
C ASP A 349 0.22 32.90 -21.34
N GLY A 350 1.19 33.17 -22.21
CA GLY A 350 0.97 33.94 -23.43
C GLY A 350 0.51 33.02 -24.57
N ASP A 351 -0.60 33.40 -25.21
CA ASP A 351 -1.31 32.78 -26.35
C ASP A 351 -0.55 31.74 -27.21
N GLU A 352 -1.26 30.65 -27.55
CA GLU A 352 -0.84 29.57 -28.45
C GLU A 352 -0.30 30.12 -29.80
N ALA A 353 1.02 30.04 -29.98
CA ALA A 353 1.69 30.26 -31.26
C ALA A 353 1.72 28.94 -32.10
N PRO A 354 1.89 29.02 -33.43
CA PRO A 354 1.77 27.84 -34.29
C PRO A 354 2.96 26.87 -34.16
N ASP A 355 2.64 25.66 -33.69
CA ASP A 355 3.30 24.34 -33.80
C ASP A 355 4.67 24.26 -34.53
N HIS A 356 5.71 24.91 -34.01
CA HIS A 356 7.10 24.63 -34.35
C HIS A 356 7.69 23.65 -33.33
N VAL A 357 7.44 22.35 -33.54
CA VAL A 357 7.76 21.25 -32.63
C VAL A 357 9.26 21.21 -32.27
N LYS A 358 9.62 21.70 -31.08
CA LYS A 358 10.91 21.32 -30.45
C LYS A 358 10.76 19.93 -29.83
N ASN A 359 11.71 19.07 -30.16
CA ASN A 359 11.88 17.72 -29.64
C ASN A 359 10.73 16.72 -29.91
N PRO A 360 10.48 16.38 -31.19
CA PRO A 360 9.48 15.39 -31.58
C PRO A 360 9.76 14.00 -31.00
N GLU A 361 11.03 13.65 -30.79
CA GLU A 361 11.44 12.36 -30.23
C GLU A 361 10.94 12.20 -28.79
N TYR A 362 11.15 13.20 -27.93
CA TYR A 362 10.64 13.15 -26.56
C TYR A 362 9.12 13.15 -26.50
N LYS A 363 8.45 13.96 -27.34
CA LYS A 363 6.98 13.96 -27.44
C LYS A 363 6.43 12.59 -27.89
N SER A 364 7.16 11.87 -28.74
CA SER A 364 6.74 10.57 -29.29
C SER A 364 6.72 9.43 -28.27
N ILE A 365 7.51 9.53 -27.19
CA ILE A 365 7.53 8.50 -26.14
C ILE A 365 6.45 8.72 -25.07
N ILE A 366 5.78 9.88 -25.04
CA ILE A 366 4.77 10.20 -24.02
C ILE A 366 3.47 9.45 -24.30
N SER A 367 3.20 8.43 -23.50
CA SER A 367 1.98 7.62 -23.56
C SER A 367 0.81 8.26 -22.80
N ILE A 368 1.06 8.82 -21.60
CA ILE A 368 0.05 9.42 -20.73
C ILE A 368 0.43 10.87 -20.45
N ARG A 369 -0.31 11.81 -21.04
CA ARG A 369 -0.04 13.25 -20.88
C ARG A 369 -0.45 13.74 -19.50
N ALA A 370 0.51 14.28 -18.78
CA ALA A 370 0.26 15.07 -17.59
C ALA A 370 -0.24 16.46 -18.00
N GLY A 371 -1.42 16.85 -17.52
CA GLY A 371 -1.93 18.21 -17.64
C GLY A 371 -1.45 19.07 -16.48
N LYS A 372 -1.22 20.36 -16.73
CA LYS A 372 -1.24 21.36 -15.65
C LYS A 372 -2.68 21.52 -15.16
N PRO A 373 -2.86 21.83 -13.88
CA PRO A 373 -4.13 22.31 -13.41
C PRO A 373 -4.48 23.60 -14.21
N LYS A 374 -5.47 23.59 -15.11
CA LYS A 374 -5.91 24.81 -15.84
C LYS A 374 -7.04 25.49 -15.07
N GLY A 375 -6.81 26.70 -14.55
CA GLY A 375 -7.81 27.50 -13.84
C GLY A 375 -7.23 28.24 -12.64
N ALA A 376 -7.93 29.27 -12.15
CA ALA A 376 -7.53 30.04 -10.97
C ALA A 376 -7.65 29.22 -9.68
N THR A 377 -8.39 28.10 -9.71
CA THR A 377 -8.58 27.20 -8.57
C THR A 377 -8.36 25.74 -8.95
N VAL A 378 -7.89 24.91 -7.99
CA VAL A 378 -7.69 23.45 -8.17
C VAL A 378 -8.93 22.74 -8.74
N VAL A 379 -10.13 23.21 -8.39
CA VAL A 379 -11.39 22.66 -8.89
C VAL A 379 -11.57 22.85 -10.39
N GLU A 380 -11.24 24.03 -10.92
CA GLU A 380 -11.39 24.35 -12.35
C GLU A 380 -10.52 23.45 -13.23
N THR A 381 -9.59 22.75 -12.61
CA THR A 381 -8.63 21.91 -13.29
C THR A 381 -9.12 20.48 -13.47
N LEU A 382 -10.15 20.11 -12.70
CA LEU A 382 -10.87 18.84 -12.74
C LEU A 382 -12.01 18.88 -13.79
N VAL A 383 -11.80 19.58 -14.90
CA VAL A 383 -12.73 19.60 -16.03
C VAL A 383 -12.61 18.30 -16.82
N VAL A 384 -13.76 17.71 -17.14
CA VAL A 384 -13.89 16.55 -18.00
C VAL A 384 -14.00 17.03 -19.45
N ASP A 385 -12.91 16.86 -20.21
CA ASP A 385 -12.84 17.20 -21.62
C ASP A 385 -13.21 16.00 -22.52
N GLU A 386 -13.24 16.22 -23.83
CA GLU A 386 -13.41 15.14 -24.83
C GLU A 386 -12.29 14.08 -24.73
N TYR A 387 -11.07 14.52 -24.40
CA TYR A 387 -9.90 13.67 -24.32
C TYR A 387 -9.46 13.44 -22.89
N VAL A 388 -9.10 12.20 -22.57
CA VAL A 388 -8.62 11.83 -21.25
C VAL A 388 -7.24 12.42 -20.97
N LYS A 389 -7.04 12.84 -19.73
CA LYS A 389 -5.80 13.42 -19.22
C LYS A 389 -5.45 12.85 -17.85
N ARG A 390 -4.21 13.08 -17.43
CA ARG A 390 -3.76 12.83 -16.05
C ARG A 390 -3.51 14.15 -15.34
N VAL A 391 -4.04 14.33 -14.14
CA VAL A 391 -3.75 15.48 -13.26
C VAL A 391 -3.08 14.96 -11.98
N SER A 392 -2.18 15.76 -11.40
CA SER A 392 -1.54 15.48 -10.11
C SER A 392 -1.99 16.51 -9.08
N LEU A 393 -2.28 16.08 -7.85
CA LEU A 393 -2.56 16.95 -6.70
C LEU A 393 -1.73 16.50 -5.49
N SER A 394 -1.27 17.45 -4.69
CA SER A 394 -0.71 17.13 -3.37
C SER A 394 -1.83 16.71 -2.40
N GLU A 395 -1.47 15.99 -1.33
CA GLU A 395 -2.46 15.59 -0.31
C GLU A 395 -3.29 16.76 0.26
N PRO A 396 -2.78 17.99 0.53
CA PRO A 396 -3.60 19.06 1.08
C PRO A 396 -4.53 19.66 0.01
N GLN A 397 -4.09 19.70 -1.26
CA GLN A 397 -4.95 20.10 -2.37
C GLN A 397 -6.13 19.15 -2.55
N LEU A 398 -5.87 17.83 -2.44
CA LEU A 398 -6.92 16.82 -2.43
C LEU A 398 -7.90 17.05 -1.28
N GLU A 399 -7.42 17.21 -0.05
CA GLU A 399 -8.27 17.43 1.12
C GLU A 399 -9.18 18.65 0.95
N LYS A 400 -8.62 19.78 0.48
CA LYS A 400 -9.36 21.03 0.20
C LYS A 400 -10.47 20.82 -0.83
N VAL A 401 -10.22 20.05 -1.88
CA VAL A 401 -11.22 19.78 -2.93
C VAL A 401 -12.25 18.75 -2.46
N ALA A 402 -11.83 17.71 -1.75
CA ALA A 402 -12.70 16.67 -1.23
C ALA A 402 -13.68 17.22 -0.18
N GLU A 403 -13.25 18.23 0.59
CA GLU A 403 -14.13 18.96 1.51
C GLU A 403 -15.15 19.84 0.77
N LYS A 404 -14.72 20.59 -0.24
CA LYS A 404 -15.57 21.61 -0.89
C LYS A 404 -16.44 21.08 -2.02
N LYS A 405 -15.91 20.18 -2.86
CA LYS A 405 -16.54 19.68 -4.10
C LYS A 405 -16.20 18.21 -4.38
N PRO A 406 -16.61 17.26 -3.52
CA PRO A 406 -16.28 15.84 -3.68
C PRO A 406 -16.80 15.22 -4.99
N SER A 407 -17.99 15.63 -5.46
CA SER A 407 -18.57 15.11 -6.70
C SER A 407 -17.77 15.48 -7.96
N ALA A 408 -17.01 16.58 -7.92
CA ALA A 408 -16.10 16.95 -9.00
C ALA A 408 -14.95 15.94 -9.15
N LEU A 409 -14.40 15.45 -8.04
CA LEU A 409 -13.34 14.43 -8.05
C LEU A 409 -13.86 13.10 -8.62
N ILE A 410 -15.04 12.66 -8.19
CA ILE A 410 -15.63 11.39 -8.66
C ILE A 410 -15.92 11.47 -10.17
N LYS A 411 -16.57 12.55 -10.64
CA LYS A 411 -16.83 12.77 -12.08
C LYS A 411 -15.55 12.84 -12.89
N PHE A 412 -14.50 13.49 -12.36
CA PHE A 412 -13.21 13.56 -13.03
C PHE A 412 -12.58 12.17 -13.16
N THR A 413 -12.49 11.43 -12.05
CA THR A 413 -11.79 10.14 -11.98
C THR A 413 -12.53 8.99 -12.66
N GLU A 414 -13.80 9.16 -13.01
CA GLU A 414 -14.53 8.19 -13.84
C GLU A 414 -13.81 7.94 -15.19
N LYS A 415 -13.36 9.02 -15.85
CA LYS A 415 -12.68 8.96 -17.15
C LYS A 415 -11.19 9.27 -17.12
N ASN A 416 -10.77 10.16 -16.22
CA ASN A 416 -9.39 10.66 -16.16
C ASN A 416 -8.58 9.96 -15.07
N LEU A 417 -7.25 10.05 -15.16
CA LEU A 417 -6.35 9.58 -14.12
C LEU A 417 -6.02 10.73 -13.16
N LEU A 418 -6.22 10.51 -11.86
CA LEU A 418 -5.80 11.42 -10.81
C LEU A 418 -4.66 10.80 -10.01
N ARG A 419 -3.52 11.49 -9.99
CA ARG A 419 -2.37 11.16 -9.16
C ARG A 419 -2.38 12.02 -7.90
N ILE A 420 -2.21 11.39 -6.75
CA ILE A 420 -2.04 12.07 -5.46
C ILE A 420 -0.64 11.78 -4.97
N TYR A 421 0.06 12.77 -4.42
CA TYR A 421 1.41 12.60 -3.89
C TYR A 421 1.58 13.22 -2.49
N PRO A 422 2.56 12.72 -1.69
CA PRO A 422 2.84 13.24 -0.36
C PRO A 422 3.28 14.72 -0.40
N TYR A 423 2.84 15.52 0.58
CA TYR A 423 3.21 16.93 0.69
C TYR A 423 4.71 17.13 1.00
N GLY A 424 5.33 18.22 0.51
CA GLY A 424 6.77 18.47 0.59
C GLY A 424 7.35 18.49 2.01
N LEU A 425 6.53 18.85 3.02
CA LEU A 425 6.95 18.84 4.43
C LEU A 425 7.15 17.43 5.03
N ARG A 426 6.85 16.36 4.28
CA ARG A 426 7.11 14.98 4.71
C ARG A 426 8.56 14.57 4.50
N PHE A 427 9.50 15.36 5.01
CA PHE A 427 10.94 15.18 4.85
C PHE A 427 11.44 13.79 5.29
N ASN A 428 10.80 13.20 6.30
CA ASN A 428 11.08 11.86 6.81
C ASN A 428 10.49 10.73 5.97
N SER A 429 9.88 11.03 4.82
CA SER A 429 9.18 10.07 3.95
C SER A 429 8.01 9.34 4.63
N SER A 430 7.35 10.01 5.58
CA SER A 430 6.06 9.55 6.08
C SER A 430 5.00 9.57 4.97
N ASN A 431 3.89 8.87 5.20
CA ASN A 431 2.81 8.73 4.22
C ASN A 431 1.46 9.21 4.77
N TYR A 432 0.55 9.58 3.89
CA TYR A 432 -0.80 10.06 4.21
C TYR A 432 -1.84 8.94 4.21
N ASN A 433 -3.06 9.20 4.68
CA ASN A 433 -4.14 8.21 4.64
C ASN A 433 -4.69 8.03 3.20
N PRO A 434 -4.59 6.84 2.59
CA PRO A 434 -4.99 6.65 1.19
C PRO A 434 -6.50 6.72 0.95
N HIS A 435 -7.33 6.51 1.99
CA HIS A 435 -8.79 6.41 1.83
C HIS A 435 -9.45 7.72 1.38
N VAL A 436 -8.86 8.88 1.70
CA VAL A 436 -9.35 10.17 1.19
C VAL A 436 -9.32 10.17 -0.34
N ALA A 437 -8.23 9.68 -0.93
CA ALA A 437 -8.05 9.59 -2.37
C ALA A 437 -8.91 8.48 -3.00
N TRP A 438 -8.87 7.26 -2.43
CA TRP A 438 -9.61 6.12 -2.98
C TRP A 438 -11.13 6.32 -2.95
N SER A 439 -11.67 6.88 -1.87
CA SER A 439 -13.11 7.17 -1.75
C SER A 439 -13.61 8.20 -2.77
N HIS A 440 -12.71 8.94 -3.42
CA HIS A 440 -13.00 9.89 -4.49
C HIS A 440 -12.58 9.37 -5.88
N GLY A 441 -12.20 8.09 -5.97
CA GLY A 441 -11.86 7.41 -7.22
C GLY A 441 -10.46 7.66 -7.78
N ALA A 442 -9.59 8.36 -7.03
CA ALA A 442 -8.22 8.62 -7.46
C ALA A 442 -7.43 7.32 -7.61
N GLN A 443 -6.83 7.14 -8.78
CA GLN A 443 -6.23 5.87 -9.20
C GLN A 443 -4.78 5.74 -8.76
N MET A 444 -3.99 6.80 -8.91
CA MET A 444 -2.54 6.79 -8.72
C MET A 444 -2.19 7.44 -7.38
N VAL A 445 -2.45 6.74 -6.29
CA VAL A 445 -2.21 7.24 -4.93
C VAL A 445 -0.77 6.90 -4.53
N ALA A 446 0.15 7.86 -4.65
CA ALA A 446 1.59 7.65 -4.58
C ALA A 446 2.11 7.62 -3.13
N PHE A 447 2.92 6.62 -2.81
CA PHE A 447 3.48 6.42 -1.47
C PHE A 447 5.01 6.29 -1.50
N ASN A 448 5.65 6.81 -0.47
CA ASN A 448 7.06 6.58 -0.18
C ASN A 448 7.26 5.11 0.26
N MET A 449 7.66 4.24 -0.66
CA MET A 449 7.77 2.78 -0.45
C MET A 449 8.95 2.39 0.45
N GLN A 450 9.95 3.25 0.57
CA GLN A 450 11.11 3.09 1.46
C GLN A 450 10.77 3.36 2.95
N GLY A 451 9.59 3.93 3.21
CA GLY A 451 9.09 4.20 4.55
C GLY A 451 8.52 2.97 5.25
N TYR A 452 7.77 3.21 6.32
CA TYR A 452 7.01 2.19 7.03
C TYR A 452 5.83 2.81 7.78
N GLY A 453 4.98 1.95 8.34
CA GLY A 453 3.85 2.34 9.17
C GLY A 453 2.50 2.10 8.51
N ARG A 454 1.44 2.32 9.28
CA ARG A 454 0.08 1.92 8.93
C ARG A 454 -0.41 2.38 7.57
N PRO A 455 -0.18 3.62 7.11
CA PRO A 455 -0.63 4.02 5.80
C PRO A 455 -0.02 3.14 4.69
N LEU A 456 1.27 2.81 4.83
CA LEU A 456 1.96 1.94 3.89
C LEU A 456 1.50 0.47 4.03
N TRP A 457 1.22 0.00 5.25
CA TRP A 457 0.63 -1.34 5.46
C TRP A 457 -0.75 -1.48 4.80
N VAL A 458 -1.58 -0.43 4.90
CA VAL A 458 -2.88 -0.37 4.22
C VAL A 458 -2.71 -0.44 2.71
N VAL A 459 -1.77 0.32 2.14
CA VAL A 459 -1.49 0.28 0.69
C VAL A 459 -0.96 -1.10 0.27
N HIS A 460 -0.01 -1.68 1.00
CA HIS A 460 0.47 -3.03 0.74
C HIS A 460 -0.67 -4.05 0.79
N GLY A 461 -1.53 -3.99 1.80
CA GLY A 461 -2.70 -4.87 1.94
C GLY A 461 -3.72 -4.69 0.83
N PHE A 462 -4.08 -3.44 0.49
CA PHE A 462 -5.07 -3.12 -0.54
C PHE A 462 -4.69 -3.75 -1.88
N PHE A 463 -3.43 -3.64 -2.26
CA PHE A 463 -2.92 -4.18 -3.52
C PHE A 463 -2.54 -5.67 -3.47
N LYS A 464 -2.75 -6.38 -2.35
CA LYS A 464 -2.84 -7.86 -2.37
C LYS A 464 -4.11 -8.34 -3.09
N ALA A 465 -5.12 -7.48 -3.22
CA ALA A 465 -6.34 -7.77 -3.98
C ALA A 465 -6.07 -8.10 -5.45
N ASN A 466 -7.03 -8.76 -6.07
CA ASN A 466 -6.99 -9.16 -7.48
C ASN A 466 -5.72 -9.94 -7.84
N GLY A 467 -5.32 -10.88 -6.98
CA GLY A 467 -4.12 -11.70 -7.15
C GLY A 467 -2.81 -10.93 -7.05
N GLY A 468 -2.78 -9.79 -6.35
CA GLY A 468 -1.55 -9.03 -6.15
C GLY A 468 -1.02 -8.33 -7.40
N CYS A 469 -1.85 -8.20 -8.44
CA CYS A 469 -1.36 -7.80 -9.76
C CYS A 469 -1.08 -6.29 -9.92
N GLY A 470 -1.36 -5.49 -8.88
CA GLY A 470 -1.13 -4.05 -8.84
C GLY A 470 -2.22 -3.18 -9.49
N TYR A 471 -3.28 -3.81 -10.01
CA TYR A 471 -4.49 -3.15 -10.52
C TYR A 471 -5.73 -3.71 -9.81
N VAL A 472 -6.50 -2.85 -9.16
CA VAL A 472 -7.71 -3.21 -8.41
C VAL A 472 -8.87 -2.42 -8.99
N ARG A 473 -9.94 -3.09 -9.42
CA ARG A 473 -11.09 -2.42 -10.03
C ARG A 473 -11.72 -1.47 -9.00
N LYS A 474 -12.15 -0.29 -9.44
CA LYS A 474 -12.90 0.64 -8.58
C LYS A 474 -14.33 0.12 -8.35
N PRO A 475 -14.94 0.42 -7.19
CA PRO A 475 -16.33 0.04 -6.93
C PRO A 475 -17.30 0.72 -7.89
N LYS A 476 -18.40 0.02 -8.23
CA LYS A 476 -19.43 0.54 -9.16
C LYS A 476 -19.98 1.89 -8.75
N PHE A 477 -20.14 2.17 -7.45
CA PHE A 477 -20.67 3.44 -6.95
C PHE A 477 -19.81 4.68 -7.29
N LEU A 478 -18.57 4.48 -7.78
CA LEU A 478 -17.69 5.57 -8.26
C LEU A 478 -17.86 5.88 -9.76
N PHE A 479 -18.83 5.25 -10.43
CA PHE A 479 -19.18 5.50 -11.83
C PHE A 479 -20.60 6.07 -11.93
N PRO A 480 -20.79 7.40 -11.76
CA PRO A 480 -22.11 8.02 -11.87
C PRO A 480 -22.84 7.70 -13.19
N SER A 481 -22.11 7.50 -14.29
CA SER A 481 -22.70 7.12 -15.57
C SER A 481 -23.31 5.70 -15.57
N GLU A 482 -22.84 4.81 -14.69
CA GLU A 482 -23.35 3.45 -14.55
C GLU A 482 -24.49 3.33 -13.52
N ASN A 483 -24.60 4.28 -12.57
CA ASN A 483 -25.59 4.23 -11.49
C ASN A 483 -26.77 5.19 -11.68
N GLY A 484 -27.16 5.47 -12.93
CA GLY A 484 -28.29 6.35 -13.22
C GLY A 484 -28.13 7.79 -12.69
N GLY A 485 -26.89 8.25 -12.50
CA GLY A 485 -26.57 9.58 -11.99
C GLY A 485 -26.59 9.71 -10.46
N GLN A 486 -26.76 8.63 -9.69
CA GLN A 486 -26.64 8.70 -8.23
C GLN A 486 -25.20 9.03 -7.83
N GLU A 487 -25.02 10.14 -7.10
CA GLU A 487 -23.72 10.57 -6.61
C GLU A 487 -23.39 9.90 -5.26
N PHE A 488 -22.20 9.32 -5.18
CA PHE A 488 -21.62 8.86 -3.92
C PHE A 488 -20.97 10.04 -3.18
N ASP A 489 -21.30 10.23 -1.91
CA ASP A 489 -20.60 11.18 -1.03
C ASP A 489 -19.92 10.42 0.12
N PRO A 490 -18.58 10.30 0.13
CA PRO A 490 -17.86 9.56 1.16
C PRO A 490 -17.86 10.24 2.54
N ARG A 491 -18.37 11.47 2.64
CA ARG A 491 -18.51 12.20 3.92
C ARG A 491 -19.81 11.84 4.63
N VAL A 492 -20.79 11.29 3.91
CA VAL A 492 -22.09 10.92 4.46
C VAL A 492 -22.02 9.48 4.96
N ALA A 493 -22.19 9.29 6.27
CA ALA A 493 -22.27 7.97 6.86
C ALA A 493 -23.47 7.20 6.30
N LYS A 494 -23.21 5.97 5.83
CA LYS A 494 -24.22 5.04 5.34
C LYS A 494 -24.50 3.97 6.39
N ALA A 495 -25.66 3.33 6.28
CA ALA A 495 -25.95 2.15 7.08
C ALA A 495 -24.97 1.00 6.71
N PRO A 496 -24.50 0.21 7.69
CA PRO A 496 -23.76 -1.01 7.42
C PRO A 496 -24.54 -1.95 6.49
N VAL A 497 -23.86 -2.49 5.48
CA VAL A 497 -24.42 -3.47 4.52
C VAL A 497 -23.89 -4.88 4.78
N VAL A 498 -22.77 -4.97 5.50
CA VAL A 498 -22.16 -6.23 5.92
C VAL A 498 -21.61 -6.11 7.35
N THR A 499 -21.66 -7.21 8.10
CA THR A 499 -20.94 -7.36 9.37
C THR A 499 -19.88 -8.43 9.18
N LEU A 500 -18.61 -8.06 9.41
CA LEU A 500 -17.51 -9.00 9.49
C LEU A 500 -17.33 -9.43 10.95
N LYS A 501 -17.47 -10.73 11.22
CA LYS A 501 -17.07 -11.33 12.50
C LYS A 501 -15.66 -11.90 12.37
N VAL A 502 -14.82 -11.60 13.35
CA VAL A 502 -13.43 -12.03 13.37
C VAL A 502 -13.11 -12.68 14.71
N LYS A 503 -12.70 -13.94 14.69
CA LYS A 503 -12.14 -14.62 15.86
C LYS A 503 -10.63 -14.82 15.72
N ALA A 504 -9.85 -14.26 16.64
CA ALA A 504 -8.43 -14.56 16.78
C ALA A 504 -8.27 -15.79 17.67
N ILE A 505 -7.84 -16.91 17.10
CA ILE A 505 -7.79 -18.21 17.80
C ILE A 505 -6.39 -18.43 18.39
N LEU A 506 -5.38 -18.49 17.52
CA LEU A 506 -4.04 -18.95 17.87
C LEU A 506 -2.95 -18.19 17.09
N GLY A 507 -1.80 -17.95 17.73
CA GLY A 507 -0.58 -17.44 17.08
C GLY A 507 0.62 -18.39 17.21
N LEU A 508 1.52 -18.38 16.23
CA LEU A 508 2.70 -19.26 16.21
C LEU A 508 3.84 -18.72 15.32
N GLY A 509 5.06 -19.21 15.55
CA GLY A 509 6.23 -19.01 14.69
C GLY A 509 7.26 -17.99 15.20
N TRP A 510 6.95 -17.23 16.25
CA TRP A 510 7.85 -16.19 16.77
C TRP A 510 9.13 -16.75 17.37
N LEU A 511 9.05 -17.88 18.09
CA LEU A 511 10.21 -18.50 18.73
C LEU A 511 11.23 -18.95 17.68
N GLU A 512 10.77 -19.61 16.62
CA GLU A 512 11.64 -20.06 15.52
C GLU A 512 12.21 -18.88 14.75
N LYS A 513 11.42 -17.83 14.52
CA LYS A 513 11.82 -16.68 13.71
C LYS A 513 12.83 -15.78 14.41
N PHE A 514 12.61 -15.50 15.70
CA PHE A 514 13.33 -14.45 16.42
C PHE A 514 14.23 -14.99 17.53
N GLY A 515 13.99 -16.21 17.99
CA GLY A 515 14.71 -16.81 19.11
C GLY A 515 14.21 -16.33 20.46
N LYS A 516 14.58 -17.09 21.50
CA LYS A 516 14.01 -17.00 22.84
C LYS A 516 14.20 -15.67 23.60
N HIS A 517 15.10 -14.79 23.18
CA HIS A 517 15.46 -13.56 23.91
C HIS A 517 15.14 -12.29 23.13
N HIS A 518 14.34 -12.40 22.08
CA HIS A 518 14.08 -11.27 21.19
C HIS A 518 13.16 -10.22 21.79
N PHE A 519 12.02 -10.67 22.31
CA PHE A 519 11.02 -9.83 22.96
C PHE A 519 11.44 -9.62 24.41
N ASP A 520 11.38 -10.70 25.19
CA ASP A 520 11.79 -10.67 26.58
C ASP A 520 13.16 -11.29 26.85
N ARG A 521 13.94 -10.61 27.68
CA ARG A 521 15.25 -11.12 28.10
C ARG A 521 15.14 -12.26 29.11
N PHE A 522 14.10 -12.26 29.95
CA PHE A 522 14.01 -13.10 31.15
C PHE A 522 12.73 -13.94 31.26
N SER A 523 11.84 -13.86 30.28
CA SER A 523 10.56 -14.57 30.17
C SER A 523 10.25 -14.88 28.69
N PRO A 524 9.30 -15.78 28.41
CA PRO A 524 8.59 -15.78 27.14
C PRO A 524 7.73 -14.50 26.99
N PRO A 525 7.24 -14.19 25.77
CA PRO A 525 6.53 -12.95 25.46
C PRO A 525 5.07 -12.93 25.93
N ASP A 526 4.54 -11.73 26.14
CA ASP A 526 3.15 -11.46 26.52
C ASP A 526 2.33 -10.94 25.32
N PHE A 527 2.01 -11.82 24.36
CA PHE A 527 1.39 -11.38 23.10
C PHE A 527 -0.11 -11.06 23.20
N TYR A 528 -0.52 -9.99 22.51
CA TYR A 528 -1.91 -9.63 22.28
C TYR A 528 -2.15 -9.15 20.84
N VAL A 529 -3.41 -9.23 20.39
CA VAL A 529 -3.79 -8.87 19.01
C VAL A 529 -4.63 -7.60 19.02
N LYS A 530 -4.27 -6.65 18.16
CA LYS A 530 -5.07 -5.48 17.78
C LYS A 530 -5.74 -5.75 16.44
N ILE A 531 -7.05 -5.60 16.38
CA ILE A 531 -7.87 -5.78 15.17
C ILE A 531 -8.61 -4.48 14.91
N ALA A 532 -8.49 -3.95 13.69
CA ALA A 532 -9.16 -2.72 13.30
C ALA A 532 -9.63 -2.76 11.84
N ILE A 533 -10.65 -1.97 11.53
CA ILE A 533 -11.02 -1.66 10.15
C ILE A 533 -10.33 -0.37 9.73
N ALA A 534 -9.57 -0.43 8.64
CA ALA A 534 -9.12 0.73 7.89
C ALA A 534 -10.07 0.93 6.71
N GLY A 535 -10.66 2.11 6.58
CA GLY A 535 -11.72 2.36 5.59
C GLY A 535 -12.20 3.80 5.66
N LEU A 536 -13.45 4.02 5.27
CA LEU A 536 -14.13 5.29 5.50
C LEU A 536 -14.29 5.55 7.01
N PRO A 537 -14.32 6.82 7.47
CA PRO A 537 -14.40 7.15 8.89
C PRO A 537 -15.55 6.47 9.65
N ALA A 538 -16.70 6.26 9.00
CA ALA A 538 -17.87 5.61 9.59
C ALA A 538 -17.66 4.11 9.87
N ASP A 539 -16.74 3.45 9.15
CA ASP A 539 -16.47 2.01 9.27
C ASP A 539 -15.31 1.72 10.22
N VAL A 540 -14.57 2.74 10.67
CA VAL A 540 -13.39 2.56 11.53
C VAL A 540 -13.82 2.13 12.93
N LYS A 541 -13.58 0.86 13.23
CA LYS A 541 -13.70 0.28 14.58
C LYS A 541 -12.39 -0.41 14.97
N LYS A 542 -12.04 -0.34 16.25
CA LYS A 542 -10.78 -0.87 16.81
C LYS A 542 -11.08 -1.72 18.04
N CYS A 543 -10.50 -2.91 18.09
CA CYS A 543 -10.67 -3.89 19.15
C CYS A 543 -9.32 -4.53 19.48
N LYS A 544 -9.12 -4.99 20.71
CA LYS A 544 -7.92 -5.74 21.08
C LYS A 544 -8.29 -6.91 21.98
N THR A 545 -7.45 -7.94 21.96
CA THR A 545 -7.52 -9.04 22.93
C THR A 545 -6.84 -8.63 24.23
N GLU A 546 -7.08 -9.40 25.30
CA GLU A 546 -6.18 -9.40 26.45
C GLU A 546 -4.84 -10.06 26.06
N PRO A 547 -3.72 -9.67 26.71
CA PRO A 547 -2.44 -10.39 26.58
C PRO A 547 -2.51 -11.81 27.13
N ILE A 548 -1.79 -12.72 26.49
CA ILE A 548 -1.52 -14.06 27.01
C ILE A 548 -0.10 -14.05 27.56
N GLU A 549 0.03 -14.14 28.87
CA GLU A 549 1.30 -14.03 29.58
C GLU A 549 2.21 -15.25 29.37
N ASP A 550 3.52 -15.01 29.23
CA ASP A 550 4.60 -16.00 29.20
C ASP A 550 4.38 -17.14 28.16
N GLU A 551 3.87 -16.84 26.95
CA GLU A 551 3.50 -17.86 25.95
C GLU A 551 3.95 -17.55 24.51
N TRP A 552 4.69 -18.49 23.90
CA TRP A 552 5.13 -18.39 22.50
C TRP A 552 4.06 -18.83 21.49
N ILE A 553 3.08 -19.61 21.95
CA ILE A 553 1.95 -20.13 21.15
C ILE A 553 0.63 -19.64 21.77
N PRO A 554 0.37 -18.31 21.76
CA PRO A 554 -0.77 -17.72 22.47
C PRO A 554 -2.11 -18.17 21.88
N ARG A 555 -3.08 -18.43 22.75
CA ARG A 555 -4.48 -18.73 22.41
C ARG A 555 -5.37 -17.63 22.96
N TRP A 556 -5.93 -16.80 22.09
CA TRP A 556 -6.77 -15.68 22.52
C TRP A 556 -8.25 -16.04 22.58
N GLU A 557 -8.72 -16.87 21.64
CA GLU A 557 -10.13 -17.28 21.53
C GLU A 557 -11.12 -16.10 21.57
N ALA A 558 -10.70 -14.95 21.06
CA ALA A 558 -11.41 -13.68 21.18
C ALA A 558 -12.11 -13.31 19.87
N GLU A 559 -13.39 -12.96 19.95
CA GLU A 559 -14.25 -12.65 18.82
C GLU A 559 -14.73 -11.19 18.83
N PHE A 560 -14.78 -10.57 17.66
CA PHE A 560 -15.19 -9.19 17.48
C PHE A 560 -16.02 -8.99 16.21
N ASP A 561 -17.03 -8.13 16.30
CA ASP A 561 -17.91 -7.78 15.19
C ASP A 561 -17.56 -6.41 14.60
N PHE A 562 -17.57 -6.29 13.28
CA PHE A 562 -17.27 -5.07 12.55
C PHE A 562 -18.39 -4.79 11.54
N PRO A 563 -19.36 -3.91 11.87
CA PRO A 563 -20.36 -3.45 10.91
C PRO A 563 -19.72 -2.46 9.92
N ILE A 564 -19.91 -2.68 8.62
CA ILE A 564 -19.19 -2.00 7.54
C ILE A 564 -20.18 -1.54 6.47
N SER A 565 -20.12 -0.26 6.12
CA SER A 565 -21.00 0.40 5.16
C SER A 565 -20.43 0.48 3.75
N VAL A 566 -19.11 0.56 3.59
CA VAL A 566 -18.43 0.57 2.28
C VAL A 566 -17.37 -0.52 2.22
N PRO A 567 -17.80 -1.80 2.12
CA PRO A 567 -16.92 -2.95 2.24
C PRO A 567 -15.85 -3.04 1.14
N GLU A 568 -16.10 -2.46 -0.03
CA GLU A 568 -15.18 -2.44 -1.16
C GLU A 568 -13.92 -1.60 -0.92
N LEU A 569 -13.96 -0.66 0.05
CA LEU A 569 -12.81 0.18 0.44
C LEU A 569 -12.31 -0.12 1.84
N ALA A 570 -12.86 -1.16 2.50
CA ALA A 570 -12.48 -1.55 3.84
C ALA A 570 -11.38 -2.62 3.83
N LEU A 571 -10.45 -2.50 4.77
CA LEU A 571 -9.42 -3.50 5.05
C LEU A 571 -9.47 -3.89 6.52
N LEU A 572 -9.40 -5.20 6.77
CA LEU A 572 -9.09 -5.73 8.08
C LEU A 572 -7.59 -5.55 8.34
N ARG A 573 -7.24 -4.78 9.37
CA ARG A 573 -5.87 -4.61 9.86
C ARG A 573 -5.69 -5.38 11.16
N VAL A 574 -4.72 -6.28 11.16
CA VAL A 574 -4.33 -7.07 12.33
C VAL A 574 -2.91 -6.72 12.70
N GLU A 575 -2.66 -6.40 13.96
CA GLU A 575 -1.32 -6.14 14.51
C GLU A 575 -1.15 -7.03 15.75
N VAL A 576 -0.01 -7.71 15.87
CA VAL A 576 0.38 -8.42 17.09
C VAL A 576 1.46 -7.61 17.79
N HIS A 577 1.26 -7.39 19.08
CA HIS A 577 2.21 -6.70 19.93
C HIS A 577 2.50 -7.56 21.15
N GLU A 578 3.69 -7.38 21.69
CA GLU A 578 4.14 -7.95 22.95
C GLU A 578 4.04 -6.86 24.01
N TYR A 579 3.41 -7.17 25.14
CA TYR A 579 3.08 -6.19 26.17
C TYR A 579 4.27 -5.96 27.11
N ASP A 580 4.80 -4.74 27.14
CA ASP A 580 5.84 -4.36 28.09
C ASP A 580 5.24 -3.42 29.16
N MET A 581 5.42 -3.77 30.44
CA MET A 581 4.93 -2.93 31.55
C MET A 581 5.69 -1.60 31.69
N THR A 582 6.94 -1.54 31.24
CA THR A 582 7.90 -0.47 31.53
C THR A 582 8.33 0.31 30.30
N ASP A 583 8.38 -0.35 29.14
CA ASP A 583 8.72 0.26 27.86
C ASP A 583 7.50 0.28 26.91
N LYS A 584 7.75 0.63 25.65
CA LYS A 584 6.72 0.58 24.62
C LYS A 584 6.63 -0.85 24.10
N ASP A 585 5.41 -1.37 24.04
CA ASP A 585 5.09 -2.67 23.44
C ASP A 585 5.90 -2.99 22.18
N ASP A 586 6.52 -4.16 22.19
CA ASP A 586 7.30 -4.65 21.08
C ASP A 586 6.41 -5.15 19.94
N PHE A 587 6.86 -4.94 18.72
CA PHE A 587 6.07 -5.27 17.54
C PHE A 587 6.28 -6.73 17.13
N GLY A 588 5.22 -7.54 17.21
CA GLY A 588 5.23 -8.94 16.84
C GLY A 588 4.92 -9.23 15.36
N GLY A 589 4.23 -8.33 14.66
CA GLY A 589 3.87 -8.49 13.25
C GLY A 589 2.57 -7.78 12.87
N GLN A 590 2.30 -7.64 11.58
CA GLN A 590 1.05 -7.06 11.08
C GLN A 590 0.57 -7.70 9.78
N THR A 591 -0.71 -7.58 9.49
CA THR A 591 -1.23 -7.79 8.14
C THR A 591 -2.42 -6.87 7.86
N CYS A 592 -2.64 -6.58 6.58
CA CYS A 592 -3.81 -5.88 6.08
C CYS A 592 -4.45 -6.74 4.98
N ILE A 593 -5.74 -7.06 5.14
CA ILE A 593 -6.52 -7.91 4.23
C ILE A 593 -7.70 -7.08 3.69
N PRO A 594 -7.81 -6.88 2.37
CA PRO A 594 -8.99 -6.26 1.76
C PRO A 594 -10.23 -7.09 2.08
N LEU A 595 -11.30 -6.44 2.55
CA LEU A 595 -12.50 -7.18 2.95
C LEU A 595 -13.12 -7.94 1.76
N SER A 596 -13.02 -7.38 0.55
CA SER A 596 -13.47 -8.02 -0.69
C SER A 596 -12.74 -9.31 -1.05
N GLU A 597 -11.56 -9.53 -0.47
CA GLU A 597 -10.71 -10.69 -0.75
C GLU A 597 -10.73 -11.71 0.39
N ILE A 598 -11.34 -11.38 1.53
CA ILE A 598 -11.31 -12.23 2.71
C ILE A 598 -12.09 -13.50 2.46
N LYS A 599 -11.43 -14.64 2.64
CA LYS A 599 -12.09 -15.94 2.64
C LYS A 599 -12.67 -16.25 4.01
N GLN A 600 -13.90 -16.73 4.04
CA GLN A 600 -14.60 -17.11 5.28
C GLN A 600 -14.09 -18.45 5.83
N GLY A 601 -14.47 -18.77 7.08
CA GLY A 601 -14.08 -19.97 7.80
C GLY A 601 -12.74 -19.86 8.53
N LEU A 602 -12.16 -21.00 8.90
CA LEU A 602 -10.88 -21.10 9.60
C LEU A 602 -9.72 -20.91 8.62
N ARG A 603 -8.98 -19.81 8.71
CA ARG A 603 -7.92 -19.41 7.78
C ARG A 603 -6.57 -19.17 8.44
N CYS A 604 -5.52 -19.53 7.71
CA CYS A 604 -4.16 -19.16 8.05
C CYS A 604 -3.86 -17.74 7.57
N VAL A 605 -3.33 -16.92 8.47
CA VAL A 605 -3.01 -15.51 8.24
C VAL A 605 -1.53 -15.26 8.53
N PRO A 606 -0.66 -15.26 7.51
CA PRO A 606 0.75 -14.86 7.67
C PRO A 606 0.88 -13.42 8.13
N LEU A 607 1.91 -13.15 8.94
CA LEU A 607 2.25 -11.80 9.37
C LEU A 607 3.47 -11.25 8.62
N ASP A 608 3.47 -9.94 8.45
CA ASP A 608 4.54 -9.15 7.86
C ASP A 608 5.23 -8.29 8.94
N ASP A 609 6.46 -7.89 8.69
CA ASP A 609 7.24 -6.99 9.54
C ASP A 609 6.77 -5.53 9.42
N LYS A 610 7.47 -4.60 10.10
CA LYS A 610 7.17 -3.16 10.04
C LYS A 610 7.27 -2.58 8.62
N LYS A 611 8.07 -3.18 7.73
CA LYS A 611 8.25 -2.76 6.33
C LYS A 611 7.30 -3.48 5.38
N GLY A 612 6.46 -4.39 5.87
CA GLY A 612 5.57 -5.20 5.04
C GLY A 612 6.27 -6.37 4.34
N ASN A 613 7.40 -6.85 4.86
CA ASN A 613 8.02 -8.10 4.39
C ASN A 613 7.52 -9.27 5.23
N THR A 614 7.22 -10.39 4.59
CA THR A 614 6.68 -11.56 5.28
C THR A 614 7.64 -12.14 6.32
N LEU A 615 7.12 -12.30 7.54
CA LEU A 615 7.81 -12.97 8.63
C LEU A 615 7.63 -14.49 8.44
N GLU A 616 8.59 -15.10 7.74
CA GLU A 616 8.57 -16.54 7.47
C GLU A 616 8.30 -17.35 8.75
N GLY A 617 7.28 -18.22 8.69
CA GLY A 617 6.84 -19.06 9.80
C GLY A 617 5.85 -18.39 10.76
N VAL A 618 5.83 -17.06 10.87
CA VAL A 618 4.95 -16.32 11.78
C VAL A 618 3.56 -16.16 11.19
N ARG A 619 2.55 -16.68 11.88
CA ARG A 619 1.16 -16.70 11.38
C ARG A 619 0.13 -16.85 12.49
N LEU A 620 -1.09 -16.47 12.16
CA LEU A 620 -2.28 -16.64 13.00
C LEU A 620 -3.21 -17.70 12.39
N LEU A 621 -3.94 -18.42 13.24
CA LEU A 621 -5.19 -19.08 12.86
C LEU A 621 -6.34 -18.17 13.29
N MET A 622 -7.20 -17.81 12.33
CA MET A 622 -8.32 -16.92 12.56
C MET A 622 -9.59 -17.50 11.93
N HIS A 623 -10.75 -17.15 12.47
CA HIS A 623 -12.05 -17.45 11.85
C HIS A 623 -12.69 -16.15 11.32
N PHE A 624 -13.24 -16.21 10.11
CA PHE A 624 -13.92 -15.09 9.47
C PHE A 624 -15.34 -15.48 9.03
N GLU A 625 -16.32 -14.63 9.34
CA GLU A 625 -17.70 -14.79 8.87
C GLU A 625 -18.22 -13.43 8.37
N LEU A 626 -18.88 -13.44 7.21
CA LEU A 626 -19.51 -12.26 6.62
C LEU A 626 -21.02 -12.44 6.60
N GLU A 627 -21.72 -11.55 7.29
CA GLU A 627 -23.19 -11.50 7.33
C GLU A 627 -23.68 -10.25 6.59
N GLY A 628 -24.44 -10.39 5.51
CA GLY A 628 -25.00 -9.25 4.76
C GLY A 628 -24.98 -9.41 3.24
N GLU A 629 -25.08 -8.29 2.52
CA GLU A 629 -25.06 -8.26 1.05
C GLU A 629 -23.66 -8.54 0.48
N LYS A 630 -23.60 -9.13 -0.73
CA LYS A 630 -22.35 -9.39 -1.46
C LYS A 630 -21.79 -8.10 -2.09
N PHE A 631 -20.47 -7.99 -2.18
CA PHE A 631 -19.74 -6.83 -2.72
C PHE A 631 -20.19 -6.40 -4.14
N GLY A 632 -20.29 -5.10 -4.38
CA GLY A 632 -20.74 -4.51 -5.65
C GLY A 632 -19.58 -4.11 -6.58
N TRP A 633 -18.99 -5.08 -7.29
CA TRP A 633 -17.97 -4.86 -8.33
C TRP A 633 -18.53 -4.88 -9.74
#